data_AF-A0A7W0KHC3-F1
#
_entry.id   AF-A0A7W0KHC3-F1
#
_cell.length_a   1.000
_cell.length_b   1.000
_cell.length_c   1.000
_cell.angle_alpha   90.00
_cell.angle_beta   90.00
_cell.angle_gamma   90.00
#
_symmetry.space_group_name_H-M   'P 1'
#
loop_
_entity.id
_entity.type
_entity.pdbx_description
1 polymer ?
#
loop_
_entity_poly.entity_id
_entity_poly.type
_entity_poly.pdbx_seq_one_letter_code
_entity_poly.pdbx_strand_id
1 'polypeptide(L)'
;MTDQEIRLPLLKRLAEQAMSDHAFRLAARDDLDRALVHYGYHLNDAELPLVHQFRDALAEAGVDLALASELSLDIDDDLSVDDLHNLQAALHDSSR
;
A
#
# COMPACT_ATOMS: atom_id res chain seq x y z
N MET A 1 26.71 -1.87 11.15
CA MET A 1 25.31 -1.94 10.68
C MET A 1 25.00 -0.54 10.20
N THR A 2 24.79 -0.36 8.90
CA THR A 2 24.61 0.97 8.30
C THR A 2 23.26 1.53 8.73
N ASP A 3 23.32 2.60 9.52
CA ASP A 3 22.16 3.41 9.92
C ASP A 3 21.68 4.19 8.69
N GLN A 4 21.05 3.48 7.74
CA GLN A 4 20.46 4.11 6.56
C GLN A 4 19.09 4.64 6.97
N GLU A 5 18.99 5.96 7.03
CA GLU A 5 17.75 6.65 7.39
C GLU A 5 16.64 6.30 6.38
N ILE A 6 15.49 5.87 6.89
CA ILE A 6 14.30 5.59 6.09
C ILE A 6 13.68 6.92 5.65
N ARG A 7 13.60 7.15 4.34
CA ARG A 7 13.03 8.38 3.79
C ARG A 7 11.51 8.25 3.68
N LEU A 8 10.80 8.49 4.80
CA LEU A 8 9.33 8.46 4.85
C LEU A 8 8.63 9.28 3.74
N PRO A 9 9.10 10.48 3.36
CA PRO A 9 8.48 11.24 2.26
C PRO A 9 8.57 10.53 0.90
N LEU A 10 9.61 9.72 0.67
CA LEU A 10 9.76 8.93 -0.55
C LEU A 10 8.80 7.75 -0.54
N LEU A 11 8.73 7.02 0.58
CA LEU A 11 7.79 5.89 0.75
C LEU A 11 6.33 6.33 0.63
N LYS A 12 5.99 7.52 1.14
CA LYS A 12 4.65 8.09 0.98
C LYS A 12 4.30 8.31 -0.50
N ARG A 13 5.19 8.95 -1.26
CA ARG A 13 4.97 9.16 -2.71
C ARG A 13 4.86 7.85 -3.48
N LEU A 14 5.68 6.86 -3.10
CA LEU A 14 5.60 5.53 -3.67
C LEU A 14 4.22 4.90 -3.44
N ALA A 15 3.70 5.00 -2.21
CA ALA A 15 2.35 4.51 -1.88
C ALA A 15 1.25 5.28 -2.65
N GLU A 16 1.34 6.60 -2.72
CA GLU A 16 0.41 7.44 -3.49
C GLU A 16 0.39 7.08 -4.98
N GLN A 17 1.58 6.85 -5.58
CA GLN A 17 1.68 6.40 -6.97
C GLN A 17 1.15 4.97 -7.14
N ALA A 18 1.43 4.07 -6.18
CA ALA A 18 0.84 2.74 -6.19
C ALA A 18 -0.69 2.79 -6.17
N MET A 19 -1.31 3.72 -5.45
CA MET A 19 -2.76 3.87 -5.41
C MET A 19 -3.34 4.54 -6.67
N SER A 20 -2.66 5.52 -7.25
CA SER A 20 -3.20 6.34 -8.34
C SER A 20 -2.78 5.91 -9.76
N ASP A 21 -1.61 5.29 -9.94
CA ASP A 21 -1.06 4.94 -11.25
C ASP A 21 -1.24 3.45 -11.56
N HIS A 22 -2.20 3.16 -12.43
CA HIS A 22 -2.47 1.79 -12.89
C HIS A 22 -1.29 1.17 -13.66
N ALA A 23 -0.57 1.96 -14.47
CA ALA A 23 0.58 1.45 -15.22
C ALA A 23 1.72 1.06 -14.27
N PHE A 24 1.94 1.85 -13.22
CA PHE A 24 2.90 1.52 -12.17
C PHE A 24 2.53 0.22 -11.47
N ARG A 25 1.25 0.04 -11.09
CA ARG A 25 0.79 -1.20 -10.43
C ARG A 25 0.99 -2.44 -11.30
N LEU A 26 0.66 -2.36 -12.59
CA LEU A 26 0.87 -3.47 -13.52
C LEU A 26 2.35 -3.83 -13.62
N ALA A 27 3.22 -2.83 -13.78
CA ALA A 27 4.66 -3.06 -13.84
C ALA A 27 5.21 -3.65 -12.53
N ALA A 28 4.79 -3.10 -11.38
CA ALA A 28 5.24 -3.51 -10.05
C ALA A 28 4.72 -4.89 -9.62
N ARG A 29 3.57 -5.33 -10.15
CA ARG A 29 3.04 -6.69 -9.95
C ARG A 29 3.95 -7.73 -10.59
N ASP A 30 4.44 -7.45 -11.79
CA ASP A 30 5.27 -8.39 -12.55
C ASP A 30 6.73 -8.35 -12.07
N ASP A 31 7.27 -7.16 -11.81
CA ASP A 31 8.64 -6.94 -11.33
C ASP A 31 8.75 -5.61 -10.55
N LEU A 32 8.60 -5.69 -9.22
CA LEU A 32 8.64 -4.54 -8.33
C LEU A 32 9.97 -3.77 -8.42
N ASP A 33 11.10 -4.47 -8.41
CA ASP A 33 12.43 -3.83 -8.37
C ASP A 33 12.69 -3.05 -9.65
N ARG A 34 12.34 -3.66 -10.79
CA ARG A 34 12.45 -2.99 -12.09
C ARG A 34 11.48 -1.82 -12.21
N ALA A 35 10.25 -1.95 -11.69
CA ALA A 35 9.27 -0.86 -11.69
C ALA A 35 9.76 0.32 -10.83
N LEU A 36 10.30 0.07 -9.64
CA LEU A 36 10.88 1.11 -8.80
C LEU A 36 11.96 1.91 -9.55
N VAL A 37 12.91 1.22 -10.18
CA VAL A 37 13.97 1.89 -10.98
C VAL A 37 13.39 2.64 -12.19
N HIS A 38 12.45 2.03 -12.92
CA HIS A 38 11.85 2.66 -14.10
C HIS A 38 11.13 3.97 -13.78
N TYR A 39 10.47 4.03 -12.62
CA TYR A 39 9.76 5.21 -12.14
C TYR A 39 10.63 6.14 -11.26
N GLY A 40 11.93 5.88 -11.16
CA GLY A 40 12.90 6.77 -10.49
C GLY A 40 12.97 6.61 -8.96
N TYR A 41 12.40 5.55 -8.40
CA TYR A 41 12.55 5.21 -6.99
C TYR A 41 13.85 4.42 -6.77
N HIS A 42 14.84 5.11 -6.20
CA HIS A 42 16.09 4.50 -5.77
C HIS A 42 16.04 4.25 -4.26
N LEU A 43 15.51 3.10 -3.85
CA LEU A 43 15.45 2.69 -2.45
C LEU A 43 16.83 2.28 -1.94
N ASN A 44 17.08 2.53 -0.65
CA ASN A 44 18.28 2.05 0.03
C ASN A 44 18.06 0.63 0.60
N ASP A 45 19.09 0.05 1.21
CA ASP A 45 19.07 -1.33 1.71
C ASP A 45 18.10 -1.52 2.90
N ALA A 46 17.68 -0.43 3.56
CA ALA A 46 16.68 -0.45 4.63
C ALA A 46 15.24 -0.30 4.10
N GLU A 47 15.04 0.46 3.03
CA GLU A 47 13.71 0.75 2.46
C GLU A 47 13.20 -0.36 1.55
N LEU A 48 14.07 -0.96 0.74
CA LEU A 48 13.67 -1.99 -0.22
C LEU A 48 12.98 -3.20 0.46
N PRO A 49 13.51 -3.77 1.56
CA PRO A 49 12.83 -4.85 2.27
C PRO A 49 11.45 -4.46 2.83
N LEU A 50 11.27 -3.21 3.27
CA LEU A 50 9.98 -2.72 3.76
C LEU A 50 8.93 -2.67 2.65
N VAL A 51 9.33 -2.22 1.46
CA VAL A 51 8.42 -2.16 0.30
C VAL A 51 8.03 -3.56 -0.16
N HIS A 52 8.96 -4.52 -0.19
CA HIS A 52 8.61 -5.92 -0.45
C HIS A 52 7.67 -6.49 0.60
N GLN A 53 7.96 -6.28 1.89
CA GLN A 53 7.11 -6.78 2.97
C GLN A 53 5.69 -6.21 2.86
N PHE A 54 5.55 -4.93 2.55
CA PHE A 54 4.25 -4.30 2.37
C PHE A 54 3.49 -4.87 1.16
N ARG A 55 4.17 -5.07 0.03
CA ARG A 55 3.59 -5.73 -1.15
C ARG A 55 3.11 -7.15 -0.81
N ASP A 56 3.92 -7.94 -0.14
CA ASP A 56 3.61 -9.32 0.19
C ASP A 56 2.42 -9.38 1.16
N ALA A 57 2.35 -8.47 2.15
CA ALA A 57 1.22 -8.35 3.06
C ALA A 57 -0.10 -7.99 2.34
N LEU A 58 -0.05 -7.11 1.33
CA LEU A 58 -1.23 -6.79 0.51
C LEU A 58 -1.68 -8.01 -0.33
N ALA A 59 -0.73 -8.75 -0.91
CA ALA A 59 -1.03 -9.96 -1.66
C ALA A 59 -1.65 -11.05 -0.76
N GLU A 60 -1.11 -11.24 0.46
CA GLU A 60 -1.67 -12.16 1.46
C GLU A 60 -3.08 -11.78 1.91
N ALA A 61 -3.37 -10.48 2.00
CA ALA A 61 -4.71 -9.96 2.31
C ALA A 61 -5.71 -10.10 1.14
N GLY A 62 -5.28 -10.64 -0.01
CA GLY A 62 -6.11 -10.72 -1.22
C GLY A 62 -6.41 -9.36 -1.85
N VAL A 63 -5.69 -8.32 -1.44
CA VAL A 63 -5.76 -6.99 -2.05
C VAL A 63 -4.92 -7.04 -3.31
N ASP A 64 -5.56 -7.37 -4.44
CA ASP A 64 -4.92 -7.19 -5.73
C ASP A 64 -4.67 -5.68 -5.90
N LEU A 65 -3.40 -5.30 -6.04
CA LEU A 65 -3.02 -3.92 -6.34
C LEU A 65 -3.85 -3.39 -7.52
N ALA A 66 -4.20 -4.23 -8.51
CA ALA A 66 -5.08 -3.84 -9.61
C ALA A 66 -6.45 -3.28 -9.14
N LEU A 67 -7.02 -3.82 -8.07
CA LEU A 67 -8.29 -3.43 -7.45
C LEU A 67 -8.18 -2.24 -6.49
N ALA A 68 -6.98 -1.82 -6.09
CA ALA A 68 -6.78 -0.63 -5.27
C ALA A 68 -7.30 0.65 -5.97
N SER A 69 -7.52 0.61 -7.29
CA SER A 69 -8.19 1.68 -8.04
C SER A 69 -9.67 1.85 -7.71
N GLU A 70 -10.35 0.76 -7.33
CA GLU A 70 -11.78 0.77 -6.98
C GLU A 70 -11.99 1.07 -5.49
N LEU A 71 -10.96 0.86 -4.66
CA LEU A 71 -10.82 1.49 -3.35
C LEU A 71 -10.35 2.94 -3.48
N SER A 72 -11.02 3.72 -4.35
CA SER A 72 -11.29 5.11 -3.98
C SER A 72 -12.22 5.00 -2.77
N LEU A 73 -11.64 4.75 -1.60
CA LEU A 73 -12.32 5.08 -0.37
C LEU A 73 -12.53 6.59 -0.52
N ASP A 74 -13.77 6.96 -0.84
CA ASP A 74 -14.37 8.17 -0.31
C ASP A 74 -14.31 8.00 1.22
N ILE A 75 -13.09 8.10 1.77
CA ILE A 75 -12.90 8.53 3.14
C ILE A 75 -13.31 9.99 3.05
N ASP A 76 -14.62 10.21 3.10
CA ASP A 76 -15.11 11.47 3.62
C ASP A 76 -14.29 11.71 4.89
N ASP A 77 -13.64 12.87 4.98
CA ASP A 77 -12.84 13.34 6.13
C ASP A 77 -13.65 13.36 7.46
N ASP A 78 -14.86 12.79 7.47
CA ASP A 78 -15.86 12.76 8.54
C ASP A 78 -16.16 11.33 9.05
N LEU A 79 -15.38 10.31 8.67
CA LEU A 79 -15.48 9.01 9.34
C LEU A 79 -14.90 9.10 10.76
N SER A 80 -15.79 9.20 11.74
CA SER A 80 -15.44 9.21 13.14
C SER A 80 -14.93 7.83 13.59
N VAL A 81 -14.07 7.80 14.61
CA VAL A 81 -13.55 6.55 15.20
C VAL A 81 -14.70 5.66 15.71
N ASP A 82 -15.82 6.26 16.10
CA ASP A 82 -17.02 5.56 16.55
C ASP A 82 -17.71 4.76 15.43
N ASP A 83 -17.68 5.26 14.19
CA ASP A 83 -18.27 4.57 13.04
C ASP A 83 -17.45 3.33 12.64
N LEU A 84 -16.13 3.40 12.76
CA LEU A 84 -15.23 2.24 12.56
C LEU A 84 -15.48 1.14 13.59
N HIS A 85 -15.78 1.51 14.83
CA HIS A 85 -16.02 0.56 15.91
C HIS A 85 -17.36 -0.21 15.69
N ASN A 86 -18.38 0.48 15.19
CA ASN A 86 -19.65 -0.15 14.81
C ASN A 86 -19.51 -1.09 13.61
N LEU A 87 -18.68 -0.75 12.63
CA LEU A 87 -18.44 -1.59 11.45
C LEU A 87 -17.75 -2.91 11.84
N GLN A 88 -16.77 -2.86 12.76
CA GLN A 88 -16.14 -4.07 13.29
C GLN A 88 -17.13 -4.97 14.04
N ALA A 89 -18.04 -4.39 14.83
CA ALA A 89 -19.06 -5.17 15.53
C ALA A 89 -20.01 -5.89 14.57
N ALA A 90 -20.43 -5.23 13.48
CA ALA A 90 -21.33 -5.80 12.48
C ALA A 90 -20.68 -6.95 11.68
N LEU A 91 -19.38 -6.84 11.39
CA LEU A 91 -18.62 -7.89 10.71
C LEU A 91 -18.38 -9.13 11.59
N HIS A 92 -18.28 -8.94 12.91
CA HIS A 92 -18.07 -10.04 13.85
C HIS A 92 -19.36 -10.82 14.17
N ASP A 93 -20.52 -10.18 14.08
CA ASP A 93 -21.83 -10.82 14.34
C ASP A 93 -22.36 -11.61 13.12
N SER A 94 -21.95 -11.25 11.91
CA SER A 94 -22.35 -11.94 10.66
C SER A 94 -21.67 -13.29 10.43
N SER A 95 -20.83 -13.74 11.38
CA SER A 95 -20.09 -15.02 11.32
C SER A 95 -20.66 -16.09 12.26
N ARG A 96 -21.93 -15.96 12.69
CA ARG A 96 -22.59 -16.92 13.57
C ARG A 96 -23.86 -17.54 12.98
#